data_AF-A0A1F3V9X8-F1
#
_entry.id   AF-A0A1F3V9X8-F1
#
_cell.length_a   1.000
_cell.length_b   1.000
_cell.length_c   1.000
_cell.angle_alpha   90.00
_cell.angle_beta   90.00
_cell.angle_gamma   90.00
#
_symmetry.space_group_name_H-M   'P 1'
#
loop_
_entity.id
_entity.type
_entity.pdbx_description
1 polymer ?
#
loop_
_entity_poly.entity_id
_entity_poly.type
_entity_poly.pdbx_seq_one_letter_code
_entity_poly.pdbx_strand_id
1 'polypeptide(L)'
;MKLSKVEISFDSKKLEDIDQTIDNELKPKLKIFKKGERVAVACGSRGINNLNLIVKRVIDNLKAIGTNPFIIPAMGSHGGATAQGQIEVLKSLGITEEYIGVPIVSNMDTVKIKQKKLPLDIFIAKDSYEADKTILINRIKPHTDFHGKFESGLLKMSVLGLGKHDGALSVHQYGVKGLKEYMPKVAKFLIEKKYIDMGIAIVENAYDETLLIKALEANDIVSEEAKLLKIAKKNMPSLPVDEIDLLIIERQGKNISGTGVDPNIIGRMKIPETLEPKWPSIKRIVVTDLTKESHGNAVGMGFADIITKKLFEKIDLRAVFENVSTATFLERGKIPLVADTSRQACETALRSLGLGKIDYKKIRIIYILDTLHLSEIYVSSAIFKEIKSKVRLILKDVEIFDQQGELNGFKN
;
A
#
# COMPACT_ATOMS: atom_id res chain seq x y z
N MET A 1 16.79 8.48 27.20
CA MET A 1 15.31 8.58 27.12
C MET A 1 14.77 7.20 27.37
N LYS A 2 13.86 7.03 28.34
CA LYS A 2 13.31 5.72 28.69
C LYS A 2 11.85 5.59 28.27
N LEU A 3 11.52 4.53 27.55
CA LEU A 3 10.17 4.20 27.09
C LEU A 3 9.79 2.76 27.51
N SER A 4 8.50 2.46 27.60
CA SER A 4 8.04 1.09 27.86
C SER A 4 7.66 0.41 26.54
N LYS A 5 8.15 -0.81 26.30
CA LYS A 5 7.74 -1.65 25.18
C LYS A 5 6.42 -2.32 25.51
N VAL A 6 5.42 -2.14 24.65
CA VAL A 6 4.09 -2.71 24.80
C VAL A 6 3.65 -3.41 23.53
N GLU A 7 2.76 -4.38 23.69
CA GLU A 7 2.07 -5.06 22.60
C GLU A 7 0.63 -4.57 22.51
N ILE A 8 0.23 -4.14 21.32
CA ILE A 8 -1.14 -3.80 20.95
C ILE A 8 -1.77 -5.01 20.28
N SER A 9 -2.89 -5.48 20.82
CA SER A 9 -3.69 -6.52 20.19
C SER A 9 -4.68 -5.90 19.19
N PHE A 10 -4.47 -6.17 17.90
CA PHE A 10 -5.46 -5.92 16.86
C PHE A 10 -6.28 -7.18 16.58
N ASP A 11 -7.41 -7.03 15.87
CA ASP A 11 -8.19 -8.16 15.37
C ASP A 11 -7.31 -9.01 14.43
N SER A 12 -7.03 -10.24 14.83
CA SER A 12 -6.19 -11.21 14.12
C SER A 12 -7.01 -12.18 13.28
N LYS A 13 -8.32 -11.92 13.08
CA LYS A 13 -9.14 -12.75 12.20
C LYS A 13 -8.48 -12.87 10.82
N LYS A 14 -8.40 -14.09 10.33
CA LYS A 14 -7.87 -14.44 9.01
C LYS A 14 -8.61 -15.64 8.43
N LEU A 15 -8.37 -15.90 7.15
CA LEU A 15 -8.76 -17.16 6.52
C LEU A 15 -7.77 -18.25 6.92
N GLU A 16 -8.30 -19.38 7.38
CA GLU A 16 -7.48 -20.55 7.75
C GLU A 16 -7.14 -21.41 6.51
N ASP A 17 -8.08 -21.52 5.56
CA ASP A 17 -7.92 -22.29 4.33
C ASP A 17 -8.18 -21.41 3.10
N ILE A 18 -7.09 -20.94 2.49
CA ILE A 18 -7.10 -20.07 1.33
C ILE A 18 -7.60 -20.82 0.09
N ASP A 19 -7.14 -22.06 -0.12
CA ASP A 19 -7.45 -22.86 -1.30
C ASP A 19 -8.94 -23.16 -1.38
N GLN A 20 -9.50 -23.69 -0.29
CA GLN A 20 -10.91 -24.02 -0.23
C GLN A 20 -11.79 -22.77 -0.32
N THR A 21 -11.34 -21.64 0.23
CA THR A 21 -12.07 -20.36 0.12
C THR A 21 -12.15 -19.89 -1.32
N ILE A 22 -11.05 -19.94 -2.08
CA ILE A 22 -11.04 -19.54 -3.49
C ILE A 22 -11.95 -20.43 -4.32
N ASP A 23 -11.89 -21.74 -4.12
CA ASP A 23 -12.75 -22.68 -4.82
C ASP A 23 -14.22 -22.40 -4.59
N ASN A 24 -14.60 -22.16 -3.33
CA ASN A 24 -15.97 -21.85 -2.95
C ASN A 24 -16.46 -20.53 -3.57
N GLU A 25 -15.59 -19.51 -3.60
CA GLU A 25 -15.89 -18.21 -4.20
C GLU A 25 -16.01 -18.27 -5.74
N LEU A 26 -15.14 -19.04 -6.40
CA LEU A 26 -15.06 -19.16 -7.85
C LEU A 26 -16.14 -20.07 -8.42
N LYS A 27 -16.36 -21.26 -7.85
CA LYS A 27 -17.26 -22.31 -8.38
C LYS A 27 -18.60 -21.78 -8.90
N PRO A 28 -19.36 -20.92 -8.19
CA PRO A 28 -20.64 -20.41 -8.70
C PRO A 28 -20.52 -19.43 -9.88
N LYS A 29 -19.34 -18.84 -10.08
CA LYS A 29 -19.05 -17.82 -11.11
C LYS A 29 -18.33 -18.39 -12.33
N LEU A 30 -17.82 -19.62 -12.26
CA LEU A 30 -17.10 -20.28 -13.36
C LEU A 30 -17.94 -20.48 -14.63
N LYS A 31 -19.27 -20.45 -14.52
CA LYS A 31 -20.22 -20.58 -15.65
C LYS A 31 -20.08 -19.51 -16.74
N ILE A 32 -19.39 -18.40 -16.47
CA ILE A 32 -19.17 -17.33 -17.46
C ILE A 32 -18.02 -17.64 -18.42
N PHE A 33 -17.22 -18.68 -18.14
CA PHE A 33 -16.10 -19.12 -18.96
C PHE A 33 -16.46 -20.35 -19.79
N LYS A 34 -15.82 -20.50 -20.95
CA LYS A 34 -16.02 -21.61 -21.87
C LYS A 34 -14.70 -22.28 -22.25
N LYS A 35 -14.78 -23.58 -22.55
CA LYS A 35 -13.64 -24.34 -23.06
C LYS A 35 -13.03 -23.64 -24.28
N GLY A 36 -11.71 -23.51 -24.28
CA GLY A 36 -10.92 -22.88 -25.34
C GLY A 36 -10.72 -21.37 -25.21
N GLU A 37 -11.50 -20.67 -24.37
CA GLU A 37 -11.34 -19.21 -24.19
C GLU A 37 -9.95 -18.87 -23.66
N ARG A 38 -9.34 -17.83 -24.22
CA ARG A 38 -8.11 -17.21 -23.72
C ARG A 38 -8.46 -16.25 -22.59
N VAL A 39 -7.96 -16.54 -21.39
CA VAL A 39 -8.31 -15.78 -20.17
C VAL A 39 -7.08 -15.05 -19.65
N ALA A 40 -7.08 -13.72 -19.74
CA ALA A 40 -6.04 -12.88 -19.16
C ALA A 40 -6.27 -12.74 -17.65
N VAL A 41 -5.30 -13.17 -16.84
CA VAL A 41 -5.33 -13.02 -15.38
C VAL A 41 -4.34 -11.93 -14.97
N ALA A 42 -4.87 -10.77 -14.66
CA ALA A 42 -4.13 -9.56 -14.37
C ALA A 42 -3.67 -9.54 -12.90
N CYS A 43 -2.37 -9.37 -12.69
CA CYS A 43 -1.73 -9.32 -11.37
C CYS A 43 -1.02 -7.98 -11.13
N GLY A 44 -1.17 -7.42 -9.93
CA GLY A 44 -0.55 -6.15 -9.52
C GLY A 44 0.90 -6.29 -9.06
N SER A 45 1.45 -5.19 -8.54
CA SER A 45 2.84 -5.10 -8.05
C SER A 45 2.98 -5.11 -6.53
N ARG A 46 1.89 -5.34 -5.79
CA ARG A 46 1.89 -5.22 -4.33
C ARG A 46 2.09 -6.59 -3.69
N GLY A 47 2.92 -6.63 -2.64
CA GLY A 47 2.95 -7.74 -1.71
C GLY A 47 1.58 -7.93 -1.08
N ILE A 48 1.01 -9.10 -1.29
CA ILE A 48 -0.24 -9.56 -0.68
C ILE A 48 0.08 -10.96 -0.14
N ASN A 49 -0.25 -11.21 1.11
CA ASN A 49 0.00 -12.52 1.70
C ASN A 49 -0.76 -13.61 0.92
N ASN A 50 -0.10 -14.72 0.63
CA ASN A 50 -0.60 -15.83 -0.19
C ASN A 50 -0.92 -15.49 -1.65
N LEU A 51 -0.45 -14.38 -2.22
CA LEU A 51 -0.81 -13.97 -3.58
C LEU A 51 -0.52 -15.04 -4.64
N ASN A 52 0.66 -15.65 -4.59
CA ASN A 52 1.07 -16.71 -5.52
C ASN A 52 0.13 -17.91 -5.46
N LEU A 53 -0.28 -18.35 -4.25
CA LEU A 53 -1.27 -19.40 -4.05
C LEU A 53 -2.64 -19.00 -4.61
N ILE A 54 -3.08 -17.78 -4.33
CA ILE A 54 -4.36 -17.26 -4.82
C ILE A 54 -4.40 -17.27 -6.35
N VAL A 55 -3.36 -16.74 -6.99
CA VAL A 55 -3.21 -16.73 -8.45
C VAL A 55 -3.20 -18.16 -8.99
N LYS A 56 -2.41 -19.05 -8.38
CA LYS A 56 -2.35 -20.46 -8.79
C LYS A 56 -3.72 -21.12 -8.76
N ARG A 57 -4.47 -20.95 -7.68
CA ARG A 57 -5.78 -21.59 -7.53
C ARG A 57 -6.82 -21.06 -8.51
N VAL A 58 -6.79 -19.75 -8.82
CA VAL A 58 -7.61 -19.18 -9.89
C VAL A 58 -7.28 -19.82 -11.24
N ILE A 59 -5.99 -19.95 -11.56
CA ILE A 59 -5.52 -20.56 -12.82
C ILE A 59 -5.92 -22.04 -12.91
N ASP A 60 -5.77 -22.80 -11.83
CA ASP A 60 -6.11 -24.23 -11.80
C ASP A 60 -7.62 -24.44 -12.01
N ASN A 61 -8.48 -23.60 -11.41
CA ASN A 61 -9.93 -23.63 -11.64
C ASN A 61 -10.29 -23.30 -13.10
N LEU A 62 -9.61 -22.34 -13.72
CA LEU A 62 -9.82 -21.98 -15.12
C LEU A 62 -9.39 -23.12 -16.07
N LYS A 63 -8.24 -23.75 -15.80
CA LYS A 63 -7.76 -24.92 -16.55
C LYS A 63 -8.72 -26.11 -16.44
N ALA A 64 -9.33 -26.33 -15.28
CA ALA A 64 -10.30 -27.42 -15.08
C ALA A 64 -11.54 -27.30 -15.97
N ILE A 65 -11.91 -26.08 -16.40
CA ILE A 65 -12.99 -25.82 -17.38
C ILE A 65 -12.50 -26.04 -18.83
N GLY A 66 -11.18 -26.16 -19.01
CA GLY A 66 -10.53 -26.27 -20.32
C GLY A 66 -10.33 -24.91 -21.01
N THR A 67 -10.22 -23.82 -20.25
CA THR A 67 -9.79 -22.52 -20.80
C THR A 67 -8.27 -22.49 -21.00
N ASN A 68 -7.76 -21.46 -21.67
CA ASN A 68 -6.35 -21.21 -21.92
C ASN A 68 -5.89 -19.95 -21.16
N PRO A 69 -5.70 -20.02 -19.82
CA PRO A 69 -5.36 -18.85 -19.04
C PRO A 69 -3.87 -18.48 -19.16
N PHE A 70 -3.59 -17.19 -19.04
CA PHE A 70 -2.23 -16.64 -18.99
C PHE A 70 -2.19 -15.44 -18.04
N ILE A 71 -1.03 -15.17 -17.46
CA ILE A 71 -0.86 -14.03 -16.54
C ILE A 71 -0.44 -12.80 -17.33
N ILE A 72 -1.01 -11.65 -16.98
CA ILE A 72 -0.50 -10.34 -17.44
C ILE A 72 -0.18 -9.43 -16.25
N PRO A 73 0.92 -8.66 -16.30
CA PRO A 73 1.18 -7.65 -15.30
C PRO A 73 0.28 -6.43 -15.53
N ALA A 74 -0.43 -6.00 -14.49
CA ALA A 74 -1.33 -4.86 -14.49
C ALA A 74 -0.95 -3.89 -13.36
N MET A 75 0.20 -3.24 -13.55
CA MET A 75 0.86 -2.46 -12.51
C MET A 75 1.24 -1.02 -12.93
N GLY A 76 0.71 -0.54 -14.06
CA GLY A 76 0.91 0.82 -14.54
C GLY A 76 2.38 1.11 -14.84
N SER A 77 2.95 2.12 -14.16
CA SER A 77 4.34 2.55 -14.30
C SER A 77 5.36 1.73 -13.47
N HIS A 78 4.90 0.76 -12.66
CA HIS A 78 5.81 -0.06 -11.85
C HIS A 78 6.69 -0.96 -12.73
N GLY A 79 7.81 -1.44 -12.17
CA GLY A 79 8.81 -2.21 -12.94
C GLY A 79 9.53 -1.35 -13.98
N GLY A 80 9.65 -0.04 -13.73
CA GLY A 80 10.23 0.92 -14.67
C GLY A 80 9.43 1.10 -15.97
N ALA A 81 8.15 0.71 -15.98
CA ALA A 81 7.31 0.69 -17.18
C ALA A 81 7.92 -0.12 -18.35
N THR A 82 8.65 -1.19 -18.04
CA THR A 82 9.23 -2.10 -19.04
C THR A 82 8.64 -3.51 -18.89
N ALA A 83 8.54 -4.25 -20.00
CA ALA A 83 8.06 -5.63 -19.98
C ALA A 83 8.89 -6.51 -19.02
N GLN A 84 10.22 -6.42 -19.09
CA GLN A 84 11.13 -7.19 -18.24
C GLN A 84 10.99 -6.80 -16.77
N GLY A 85 10.99 -5.50 -16.46
CA GLY A 85 10.88 -5.04 -15.08
C GLY A 85 9.56 -5.44 -14.43
N GLN A 86 8.45 -5.48 -15.19
CA GLN A 86 7.18 -5.99 -14.69
C GLN A 86 7.19 -7.51 -14.42
N ILE A 87 7.92 -8.29 -15.23
CA ILE A 87 8.15 -9.73 -14.95
C ILE A 87 8.93 -9.90 -13.65
N GLU A 88 10.03 -9.16 -13.46
CA GLU A 88 10.83 -9.25 -12.24
C GLU A 88 10.03 -8.86 -10.99
N VAL A 89 9.13 -7.88 -11.10
CA VAL A 89 8.18 -7.57 -10.01
C VAL A 89 7.29 -8.77 -9.70
N LEU A 90 6.66 -9.41 -10.69
CA LEU A 90 5.82 -10.60 -10.45
C LEU A 90 6.62 -11.76 -9.83
N LYS A 91 7.85 -12.01 -10.30
CA LYS A 91 8.74 -13.03 -9.72
C LYS A 91 9.05 -12.78 -8.25
N SER A 92 9.33 -11.54 -7.87
CA SER A 92 9.57 -11.18 -6.46
C SER A 92 8.35 -11.37 -5.56
N LEU A 93 7.15 -11.47 -6.13
CA LEU A 93 5.90 -11.82 -5.45
C LEU A 93 5.59 -13.32 -5.47
N GLY A 94 6.52 -14.16 -5.95
CA GLY A 94 6.34 -15.60 -6.07
C GLY A 94 5.46 -16.04 -7.23
N ILE A 95 5.13 -15.13 -8.17
CA ILE A 95 4.37 -15.43 -9.38
C ILE A 95 5.36 -15.74 -10.49
N THR A 96 5.58 -17.04 -10.74
CA THR A 96 6.48 -17.54 -11.79
C THR A 96 5.75 -18.53 -12.70
N GLU A 97 6.18 -18.62 -13.96
CA GLU A 97 5.60 -19.59 -14.91
C GLU A 97 5.74 -21.03 -14.41
N GLU A 98 6.85 -21.36 -13.75
CA GLU A 98 7.12 -22.68 -13.17
C GLU A 98 6.10 -23.03 -12.07
N TYR A 99 5.87 -22.12 -11.12
CA TYR A 99 4.97 -22.39 -9.99
C TYR A 99 3.49 -22.40 -10.40
N ILE A 100 3.09 -21.45 -11.27
CA ILE A 100 1.69 -21.31 -11.70
C ILE A 100 1.35 -22.28 -12.85
N GLY A 101 2.33 -22.63 -13.68
CA GLY A 101 2.18 -23.53 -14.83
C GLY A 101 1.49 -22.90 -16.04
N VAL A 102 1.56 -21.58 -16.21
CA VAL A 102 1.04 -20.84 -17.37
C VAL A 102 2.02 -19.73 -17.76
N PRO A 103 2.02 -19.27 -19.02
CA PRO A 103 2.89 -18.19 -19.44
C PRO A 103 2.54 -16.86 -18.74
N ILE A 104 3.58 -16.06 -18.49
CA ILE A 104 3.49 -14.65 -18.11
C ILE A 104 3.71 -13.82 -19.38
N VAL A 105 2.64 -13.24 -19.89
CA VAL A 105 2.68 -12.36 -21.06
C VAL A 105 2.85 -10.92 -20.59
N SER A 106 4.06 -10.38 -20.75
CA SER A 106 4.39 -9.00 -20.38
C SER A 106 4.72 -8.18 -21.62
N ASN A 107 3.81 -7.27 -21.97
CA ASN A 107 4.00 -6.24 -22.96
C ASN A 107 3.52 -4.89 -22.41
N MET A 108 4.03 -3.80 -22.98
CA MET A 108 3.63 -2.43 -22.63
C MET A 108 2.63 -1.82 -23.61
N ASP A 109 2.37 -2.47 -24.75
CA ASP A 109 1.41 -1.97 -25.74
C ASP A 109 0.00 -1.84 -25.15
N THR A 110 -0.65 -0.75 -25.52
CA THR A 110 -2.04 -0.47 -25.15
C THR A 110 -2.90 -0.22 -26.39
N VAL A 111 -4.20 -0.48 -26.22
CA VAL A 111 -5.25 -0.11 -27.18
C VAL A 111 -6.02 1.06 -26.61
N LYS A 112 -6.05 2.17 -27.35
CA LYS A 112 -6.87 3.35 -27.01
C LYS A 112 -8.35 3.07 -27.31
N ILE A 113 -9.19 3.09 -26.28
CA ILE A 113 -10.63 2.85 -26.40
C ILE A 113 -11.35 4.13 -26.78
N LYS A 114 -12.14 4.08 -27.86
CA LYS A 114 -12.93 5.22 -28.33
C LYS A 114 -14.02 5.58 -27.31
N GLN A 115 -14.00 6.83 -26.87
CA GLN A 115 -14.99 7.40 -25.95
C GLN A 115 -15.16 8.91 -26.23
N LYS A 116 -16.30 9.49 -25.82
CA LYS A 116 -16.59 10.93 -25.99
C LYS A 116 -17.13 11.62 -24.73
N LYS A 117 -17.23 10.90 -23.61
CA LYS A 117 -17.94 11.35 -22.39
C LYS A 117 -17.00 11.85 -21.29
N LEU A 118 -15.75 11.42 -21.30
CA LEU A 118 -14.75 11.76 -20.30
C LEU A 118 -13.69 12.68 -20.91
N PRO A 119 -13.07 13.56 -20.12
CA PRO A 119 -12.07 14.50 -20.64
C PRO A 119 -10.72 13.85 -20.96
N LEU A 120 -10.56 12.54 -20.70
CA LEU A 120 -9.29 11.82 -20.77
C LEU A 120 -9.37 10.61 -21.69
N ASP A 121 -8.21 10.15 -22.14
CA ASP A 121 -8.09 8.96 -22.98
C ASP A 121 -8.11 7.68 -22.14
N ILE A 122 -8.81 6.65 -22.63
CA ILE A 122 -8.92 5.36 -21.95
C ILE A 122 -8.06 4.35 -22.70
N PHE A 123 -7.21 3.64 -21.97
CA PHE A 123 -6.29 2.63 -22.50
C PHE A 123 -6.51 1.30 -21.80
N ILE A 124 -6.27 0.22 -22.52
CA ILE A 124 -6.23 -1.15 -21.98
C ILE A 124 -5.05 -1.90 -22.60
N ALA A 125 -4.41 -2.77 -21.83
CA ALA A 125 -3.34 -3.63 -22.31
C ALA A 125 -3.80 -4.42 -23.53
N LYS A 126 -2.99 -4.43 -24.59
CA LYS A 126 -3.30 -5.14 -25.83
C LYS A 126 -3.60 -6.62 -25.58
N ASP A 127 -2.84 -7.27 -24.70
CA ASP A 127 -3.04 -8.69 -24.37
C ASP A 127 -4.39 -8.98 -23.69
N SER A 128 -4.90 -8.03 -22.89
CA SER A 128 -6.22 -8.11 -22.27
C SER A 128 -7.33 -7.80 -23.27
N TYR A 129 -7.09 -6.86 -24.19
CA TYR A 129 -8.03 -6.51 -25.27
C TYR A 129 -8.23 -7.66 -26.27
N GLU A 130 -7.18 -8.44 -26.54
CA GLU A 130 -7.20 -9.59 -27.45
C GLU A 130 -7.63 -10.89 -26.77
N ALA A 131 -7.79 -10.90 -25.44
CA ALA A 131 -8.30 -12.04 -24.70
C ALA A 131 -9.84 -12.14 -24.79
N ASP A 132 -10.36 -13.35 -24.68
CA ASP A 132 -11.81 -13.58 -24.62
C ASP A 132 -12.39 -13.10 -23.28
N LYS A 133 -11.58 -13.18 -22.21
CA LYS A 133 -11.96 -12.83 -20.84
C LYS A 133 -10.81 -12.21 -20.08
N THR A 134 -11.13 -11.27 -19.17
CA THR A 134 -10.15 -10.67 -18.26
C THR A 134 -10.58 -10.79 -16.79
N ILE A 135 -9.66 -11.28 -15.96
CA ILE A 135 -9.79 -11.38 -14.50
C ILE A 135 -8.78 -10.46 -13.84
N LEU A 136 -9.21 -9.68 -12.85
CA LEU A 136 -8.34 -8.85 -12.02
C LEU A 136 -8.09 -9.50 -10.66
N ILE A 137 -6.85 -9.52 -10.16
CA ILE A 137 -6.55 -9.99 -8.80
C ILE A 137 -5.84 -8.86 -8.04
N ASN A 138 -6.47 -8.36 -6.98
CA ASN A 138 -5.87 -7.30 -6.17
C ASN A 138 -6.44 -7.22 -4.75
N ARG A 139 -5.69 -6.57 -3.86
CA ARG A 139 -6.20 -6.16 -2.55
C ARG A 139 -6.97 -4.85 -2.61
N ILE A 140 -8.01 -4.75 -1.79
CA ILE A 140 -8.75 -3.52 -1.50
C ILE A 140 -8.15 -2.90 -0.24
N LYS A 141 -7.61 -1.68 -0.34
CA LYS A 141 -6.93 -0.99 0.78
C LYS A 141 -7.13 0.53 0.69
N PRO A 142 -7.16 1.26 1.82
CA PRO A 142 -7.07 2.71 1.81
C PRO A 142 -5.86 3.19 0.99
N HIS A 143 -6.05 4.23 0.20
CA HIS A 143 -4.97 4.81 -0.59
C HIS A 143 -4.16 5.80 0.24
N THR A 144 -2.89 5.94 -0.09
CA THR A 144 -1.96 6.87 0.60
C THR A 144 -2.05 8.32 0.10
N ASP A 145 -2.89 8.60 -0.90
CA ASP A 145 -2.82 9.86 -1.67
C ASP A 145 -4.18 10.52 -1.85
N PHE A 146 -5.27 9.78 -1.66
CA PHE A 146 -6.61 10.32 -1.77
C PHE A 146 -7.59 9.42 -1.03
N HIS A 147 -8.73 9.99 -0.63
CA HIS A 147 -9.84 9.23 -0.06
C HIS A 147 -11.12 9.47 -0.84
N GLY A 148 -11.88 8.38 -1.03
CA GLY A 148 -13.11 8.39 -1.81
C GLY A 148 -13.95 7.16 -1.55
N LYS A 149 -15.01 7.00 -2.36
CA LYS A 149 -15.82 5.78 -2.36
C LYS A 149 -15.03 4.56 -2.84
N PHE A 150 -14.05 4.79 -3.70
CA PHE A 150 -13.15 3.80 -4.29
C PHE A 150 -11.72 4.32 -4.14
N GLU A 151 -10.79 3.44 -3.80
CA GLU A 151 -9.39 3.78 -3.48
C GLU A 151 -8.43 2.79 -4.15
N SER A 152 -7.57 2.08 -3.42
CA SER A 152 -6.82 0.96 -4.01
C SER A 152 -7.71 -0.27 -4.09
N GLY A 153 -7.72 -0.95 -5.25
CA GLY A 153 -8.61 -2.08 -5.48
C GLY A 153 -8.62 -2.57 -6.92
N LEU A 154 -9.69 -3.26 -7.29
CA LEU A 154 -9.91 -3.78 -8.63
C LEU A 154 -10.22 -2.64 -9.61
N LEU A 155 -11.03 -1.65 -9.21
CA LEU A 155 -11.36 -0.52 -10.09
C LEU A 155 -10.13 0.32 -10.44
N LYS A 156 -9.25 0.61 -9.47
CA LYS A 156 -8.00 1.32 -9.75
C LYS A 156 -7.09 0.50 -10.65
N MET A 157 -6.95 -0.80 -10.38
CA MET A 157 -6.14 -1.71 -11.18
C MET A 157 -6.66 -1.83 -12.61
N SER A 158 -7.97 -1.81 -12.81
CA SER A 158 -8.56 -1.91 -14.14
C SER A 158 -8.28 -0.71 -15.04
N VAL A 159 -7.97 0.45 -14.44
CA VAL A 159 -7.70 1.69 -15.17
C VAL A 159 -6.20 1.95 -15.25
N LEU A 160 -5.53 2.04 -14.11
CA LEU A 160 -4.10 2.39 -14.06
C LEU A 160 -3.21 1.16 -14.28
N GLY A 161 -3.62 0.00 -13.76
CA GLY A 161 -2.87 -1.24 -13.87
C GLY A 161 -2.93 -1.80 -15.29
N LEU A 162 -4.14 -2.14 -15.74
CA LEU A 162 -4.42 -2.64 -17.09
C LEU A 162 -4.19 -1.59 -18.17
N GLY A 163 -4.36 -0.30 -17.86
CA GLY A 163 -4.03 0.76 -18.80
C GLY A 163 -2.52 0.96 -19.01
N LYS A 164 -1.66 0.21 -18.32
CA LYS A 164 -0.19 0.30 -18.41
C LYS A 164 0.29 1.74 -18.17
N HIS A 165 1.38 2.15 -18.81
CA HIS A 165 1.93 3.48 -18.63
C HIS A 165 0.99 4.57 -19.18
N ASP A 166 0.39 4.36 -20.36
CA ASP A 166 -0.49 5.34 -21.02
C ASP A 166 -1.74 5.66 -20.20
N GLY A 167 -2.40 4.63 -19.68
CA GLY A 167 -3.58 4.77 -18.83
C GLY A 167 -3.26 5.43 -17.48
N ALA A 168 -2.10 5.10 -16.89
CA ALA A 168 -1.63 5.77 -15.70
C ALA A 168 -1.41 7.27 -15.96
N LEU A 169 -0.67 7.63 -17.01
CA LEU A 169 -0.40 9.03 -17.38
C LEU A 169 -1.69 9.81 -17.68
N SER A 170 -2.61 9.20 -18.44
CA SER A 170 -3.88 9.81 -18.83
C SER A 170 -4.77 10.21 -17.63
N VAL A 171 -4.71 9.44 -16.53
CA VAL A 171 -5.42 9.77 -15.29
C VAL A 171 -4.62 10.73 -14.43
N HIS A 172 -3.31 10.48 -14.26
CA HIS A 172 -2.46 11.25 -13.35
C HIS A 172 -2.29 12.73 -13.76
N GLN A 173 -2.39 13.06 -15.05
CA GLN A 173 -2.37 14.46 -15.52
C GLN A 173 -3.50 15.34 -14.93
N TYR A 174 -4.53 14.73 -14.33
CA TYR A 174 -5.60 15.44 -13.61
C TYR A 174 -5.43 15.42 -12.08
N GLY A 175 -4.26 15.02 -11.58
CA GLY A 175 -3.95 14.97 -10.14
C GLY A 175 -4.95 14.14 -9.32
N VAL A 176 -5.27 14.62 -8.12
CA VAL A 176 -6.22 13.98 -7.20
C VAL A 176 -7.62 13.85 -7.83
N LYS A 177 -8.05 14.82 -8.64
CA LYS A 177 -9.34 14.77 -9.34
C LYS A 177 -9.40 13.59 -10.32
N GLY A 178 -8.31 13.34 -11.04
CA GLY A 178 -8.15 12.16 -11.88
C GLY A 178 -8.41 10.87 -11.12
N LEU A 179 -7.76 10.71 -9.97
CA LEU A 179 -7.85 9.50 -9.15
C LEU A 179 -9.21 9.34 -8.44
N LYS A 180 -9.79 10.43 -7.94
CA LYS A 180 -11.02 10.39 -7.13
C LYS A 180 -12.29 10.40 -7.95
N GLU A 181 -12.32 11.13 -9.07
CA GLU A 181 -13.53 11.34 -9.87
C GLU A 181 -13.51 10.62 -11.20
N TYR A 182 -12.39 10.68 -11.94
CA TYR A 182 -12.33 10.12 -13.29
C TYR A 182 -12.03 8.64 -13.31
N MET A 183 -11.08 8.15 -12.50
CA MET A 183 -10.75 6.72 -12.42
C MET A 183 -11.98 5.85 -12.19
N PRO A 184 -12.89 6.13 -11.22
CA PRO A 184 -14.07 5.30 -11.04
C PRO A 184 -15.05 5.33 -12.24
N LYS A 185 -15.10 6.44 -12.99
CA LYS A 185 -15.94 6.55 -14.19
C LYS A 185 -15.35 5.73 -15.34
N VAL A 186 -14.03 5.75 -15.50
CA VAL A 186 -13.32 4.94 -16.49
C VAL A 186 -13.49 3.45 -16.16
N ALA A 187 -13.30 3.05 -14.90
CA ALA A 187 -13.44 1.66 -14.49
C ALA A 187 -14.85 1.11 -14.78
N LYS A 188 -15.90 1.90 -14.49
CA LYS A 188 -17.29 1.55 -14.83
C LYS A 188 -17.49 1.41 -16.34
N PHE A 189 -16.96 2.34 -17.12
CA PHE A 189 -17.04 2.27 -18.58
C PHE A 189 -16.37 1.00 -19.12
N LEU A 190 -15.21 0.61 -18.58
CA LEU A 190 -14.54 -0.63 -18.99
C LEU A 190 -15.35 -1.89 -18.65
N ILE A 191 -15.97 -1.92 -17.48
CA ILE A 191 -16.89 -2.99 -17.05
C ILE A 191 -18.12 -3.06 -17.97
N GLU A 192 -18.78 -1.93 -18.23
CA GLU A 192 -19.96 -1.84 -19.12
C GLU A 192 -19.66 -2.30 -20.54
N LYS A 193 -18.42 -2.06 -21.01
CA LYS A 193 -17.93 -2.51 -22.32
C LYS A 193 -17.41 -3.94 -22.33
N LYS A 194 -17.49 -4.67 -21.21
CA LYS A 194 -17.06 -6.06 -21.07
C LYS A 194 -15.57 -6.27 -21.33
N TYR A 195 -14.74 -5.29 -20.98
CA TYR A 195 -13.29 -5.47 -20.97
C TYR A 195 -12.78 -6.15 -19.69
N ILE A 196 -13.64 -6.29 -18.69
CA ILE A 196 -13.36 -6.93 -17.40
C ILE A 196 -14.55 -7.84 -17.12
N ASP A 197 -14.29 -9.12 -16.86
CA ASP A 197 -15.33 -10.12 -16.64
C ASP A 197 -15.45 -10.54 -15.18
N MET A 198 -14.32 -10.51 -14.46
CA MET A 198 -14.26 -10.93 -13.06
C MET A 198 -13.17 -10.19 -12.28
N GLY A 199 -13.34 -10.09 -10.97
CA GLY A 199 -12.29 -9.66 -10.05
C GLY A 199 -12.21 -10.56 -8.83
N ILE A 200 -11.00 -10.80 -8.34
CA ILE A 200 -10.69 -11.47 -7.08
C ILE A 200 -10.22 -10.39 -6.11
N ALA A 201 -11.15 -9.95 -5.27
CA ALA A 201 -10.91 -8.92 -4.28
C ALA A 201 -10.37 -9.54 -2.99
N ILE A 202 -9.23 -9.04 -2.53
CA ILE A 202 -8.56 -9.50 -1.30
C ILE A 202 -8.65 -8.39 -0.25
N VAL A 203 -8.95 -8.73 1.00
CA VAL A 203 -8.85 -7.82 2.14
C VAL A 203 -7.91 -8.44 3.16
N GLU A 204 -7.01 -7.63 3.71
CA GLU A 204 -6.04 -8.03 4.72
C GLU A 204 -6.46 -7.53 6.10
N ASN A 205 -6.03 -8.24 7.15
CA ASN A 205 -6.18 -7.80 8.54
C ASN A 205 -5.05 -6.83 8.94
N ALA A 206 -5.00 -6.49 10.23
CA ALA A 206 -4.02 -5.54 10.77
C ALA A 206 -2.56 -6.06 10.75
N TYR A 207 -2.36 -7.35 10.47
CA TYR A 207 -1.07 -8.03 10.42
C TYR A 207 -0.68 -8.43 8.98
N ASP A 208 -1.33 -7.82 7.97
CA ASP A 208 -1.21 -8.16 6.55
C ASP A 208 -1.53 -9.64 6.22
N GLU A 209 -2.30 -10.33 7.06
CA GLU A 209 -2.80 -11.67 6.75
C GLU A 209 -4.11 -11.58 5.98
N THR A 210 -4.37 -12.57 5.13
CA THR A 210 -5.58 -12.60 4.29
C THR A 210 -6.84 -12.76 5.16
N LEU A 211 -7.59 -11.67 5.34
CA LEU A 211 -8.84 -11.66 6.11
C LEU A 211 -10.02 -12.23 5.32
N LEU A 212 -10.08 -11.90 4.03
CA LEU A 212 -11.20 -12.23 3.16
C LEU A 212 -10.74 -12.25 1.70
N ILE A 213 -11.29 -13.20 0.95
CA ILE A 213 -11.21 -13.27 -0.51
C ILE A 213 -12.64 -13.27 -1.03
N LYS A 214 -12.89 -12.51 -2.09
CA LYS A 214 -14.19 -12.51 -2.76
C LYS A 214 -14.02 -12.52 -4.27
N ALA A 215 -14.57 -13.52 -4.93
CA ALA A 215 -14.70 -13.50 -6.38
C ALA A 215 -15.92 -12.65 -6.75
N LEU A 216 -15.81 -11.80 -7.76
CA LEU A 216 -16.84 -10.85 -8.16
C LEU A 216 -17.03 -10.91 -9.67
N GLU A 217 -18.23 -11.19 -10.14
CA GLU A 217 -18.54 -10.96 -11.56
C GLU A 217 -18.49 -9.46 -11.85
N ALA A 218 -18.23 -9.08 -13.11
CA ALA A 218 -18.02 -7.69 -13.52
C ALA A 218 -19.06 -6.70 -12.97
N ASN A 219 -20.34 -7.07 -13.00
CA ASN A 219 -21.45 -6.22 -12.56
C ASN A 219 -21.46 -5.94 -11.05
N ASP A 220 -20.84 -6.81 -10.25
CA ASP A 220 -20.81 -6.69 -8.79
C ASP A 220 -19.58 -5.94 -8.29
N ILE A 221 -18.52 -5.81 -9.11
CA ILE A 221 -17.25 -5.21 -8.68
C ILE A 221 -17.46 -3.83 -8.06
N VAL A 222 -18.25 -2.97 -8.71
CA VAL A 222 -18.45 -1.58 -8.28
C VAL A 222 -19.21 -1.49 -6.96
N SER A 223 -20.22 -2.34 -6.74
CA SER A 223 -21.03 -2.29 -5.51
C SER A 223 -20.30 -2.94 -4.34
N GLU A 224 -19.60 -4.06 -4.60
CA GLU A 224 -18.91 -4.84 -3.57
C GLU A 224 -17.57 -4.23 -3.17
N GLU A 225 -16.78 -3.66 -4.08
CA GLU A 225 -15.50 -3.02 -3.73
C GLU A 225 -15.69 -1.89 -2.71
N ALA A 226 -16.77 -1.10 -2.83
CA ALA A 226 -17.08 -0.06 -1.86
C ALA A 226 -17.41 -0.61 -0.46
N LYS A 227 -18.00 -1.82 -0.37
CA LYS A 227 -18.27 -2.50 0.91
C LYS A 227 -16.97 -3.08 1.48
N LEU A 228 -16.16 -3.73 0.64
CA LEU A 228 -14.87 -4.30 1.02
C LEU A 228 -13.89 -3.23 1.51
N LEU A 229 -13.87 -2.04 0.91
CA LEU A 229 -13.05 -0.93 1.37
C LEU A 229 -13.41 -0.48 2.79
N LYS A 230 -14.69 -0.55 3.19
CA LYS A 230 -15.09 -0.26 4.57
C LYS A 230 -14.56 -1.32 5.54
N ILE A 231 -14.55 -2.59 5.13
CA ILE A 231 -13.95 -3.68 5.91
C ILE A 231 -12.43 -3.46 6.03
N ALA A 232 -11.76 -3.16 4.92
CA ALA A 232 -10.33 -2.86 4.90
C ALA A 232 -9.97 -1.69 5.84
N LYS A 233 -10.74 -0.59 5.81
CA LYS A 233 -10.56 0.54 6.72
C LYS A 233 -10.72 0.17 8.19
N LYS A 234 -11.70 -0.68 8.51
CA LYS A 234 -11.95 -1.14 9.89
C LYS A 234 -10.83 -2.03 10.43
N ASN A 235 -10.16 -2.77 9.56
CA ASN A 235 -9.11 -3.74 9.93
C ASN A 235 -7.69 -3.20 9.71
N MET A 236 -7.54 -1.93 9.29
CA MET A 236 -6.23 -1.29 9.20
C MET A 236 -5.70 -1.04 10.62
N PRO A 237 -4.41 -1.29 10.90
CA PRO A 237 -3.86 -1.00 12.22
C PRO A 237 -3.86 0.52 12.47
N SER A 238 -3.75 0.93 13.73
CA SER A 238 -3.71 2.34 14.10
C SER A 238 -2.82 2.58 15.32
N LEU A 239 -2.35 3.81 15.48
CA LEU A 239 -1.71 4.24 16.73
C LEU A 239 -2.75 4.19 17.86
N PRO A 240 -2.34 3.90 19.11
CA PRO A 240 -3.28 3.63 20.21
C PRO A 240 -3.85 4.90 20.86
N VAL A 241 -3.45 6.09 20.39
CA VAL A 241 -3.87 7.39 20.91
C VAL A 241 -3.95 8.43 19.78
N ASP A 242 -4.76 9.47 19.99
CA ASP A 242 -5.01 10.51 18.99
C ASP A 242 -3.97 11.64 19.02
N GLU A 243 -3.38 11.94 20.18
CA GLU A 243 -2.42 13.04 20.35
C GLU A 243 -1.00 12.54 20.64
N ILE A 244 -0.02 12.99 19.87
CA ILE A 244 1.39 12.59 19.99
C ILE A 244 2.27 13.83 19.84
N ASP A 245 3.16 14.06 20.80
CA ASP A 245 4.15 15.15 20.73
C ASP A 245 5.32 14.76 19.80
N LEU A 246 5.79 13.52 19.91
CA LEU A 246 6.88 12.98 19.09
C LEU A 246 6.57 11.55 18.66
N LEU A 247 6.49 11.32 17.35
CA LEU A 247 6.53 9.99 16.75
C LEU A 247 7.93 9.72 16.20
N ILE A 248 8.55 8.65 16.67
CA ILE A 248 9.84 8.16 16.18
C ILE A 248 9.56 6.92 15.32
N ILE A 249 10.03 6.92 14.08
CA ILE A 249 9.89 5.82 13.13
C ILE A 249 11.29 5.30 12.80
N GLU A 250 11.60 4.05 13.14
CA GLU A 250 12.95 3.53 12.94
C GLU A 250 13.31 3.47 11.46
N ARG A 251 12.39 2.97 10.63
CA ARG A 251 12.60 2.82 9.19
C ARG A 251 11.36 3.19 8.38
N GLN A 252 11.59 3.72 7.20
CA GLN A 252 10.57 3.88 6.16
C GLN A 252 10.92 3.04 4.93
N GLY A 253 9.94 2.78 4.07
CA GLY A 253 10.24 2.19 2.78
C GLY A 253 9.06 1.84 1.87
N LYS A 254 9.33 1.70 0.58
CA LYS A 254 8.29 1.43 -0.45
C LYS A 254 7.62 0.07 -0.29
N ASN A 255 8.31 -0.86 0.37
CA ASN A 255 7.80 -2.15 0.80
C ASN A 255 6.88 -2.05 2.04
N ILE A 256 7.07 -1.03 2.89
CA ILE A 256 6.23 -0.78 4.08
C ILE A 256 4.93 -0.09 3.66
N SER A 257 5.03 1.01 2.91
CA SER A 257 3.88 1.70 2.33
C SER A 257 4.24 2.29 0.98
N GLY A 258 3.24 2.54 0.12
CA GLY A 258 3.46 3.11 -1.21
C GLY A 258 4.25 4.41 -1.18
N THR A 259 4.21 5.16 -0.08
CA THR A 259 4.91 6.42 0.16
C THR A 259 6.10 6.29 1.09
N GLY A 260 6.52 5.09 1.53
CA GLY A 260 7.58 4.95 2.54
C GLY A 260 7.05 4.88 3.96
N VAL A 261 6.26 5.88 4.34
CA VAL A 261 5.53 6.00 5.61
C VAL A 261 4.05 6.13 5.28
N ASP A 262 3.17 5.39 5.96
CA ASP A 262 1.75 5.40 5.64
C ASP A 262 1.04 6.63 6.22
N PRO A 263 0.54 7.55 5.38
CA PRO A 263 -0.10 8.78 5.83
C PRO A 263 -1.44 8.54 6.54
N ASN A 264 -2.08 7.39 6.34
CA ASN A 264 -3.27 7.00 7.09
C ASN A 264 -2.95 6.69 8.56
N ILE A 265 -1.75 6.20 8.84
CA ILE A 265 -1.28 5.87 10.19
C ILE A 265 -0.82 7.12 10.93
N ILE A 266 -0.10 8.01 10.25
CA ILE A 266 0.49 9.21 10.86
C ILE A 266 -0.42 10.44 10.82
N GLY A 267 -1.58 10.36 10.16
CA GLY A 267 -2.52 11.47 10.03
C GLY A 267 -1.95 12.67 9.25
N ARG A 268 -1.08 12.42 8.25
CA ARG A 268 -0.33 13.47 7.54
C ARG A 268 -0.14 13.14 6.05
N MET A 269 -0.90 13.79 5.18
CA MET A 269 -0.97 13.57 3.74
C MET A 269 0.01 14.43 2.94
N LYS A 270 0.28 15.69 3.31
CA LYS A 270 1.12 16.64 2.56
C LYS A 270 0.81 16.70 1.05
N ILE A 271 -0.48 16.82 0.71
CA ILE A 271 -0.94 16.98 -0.66
C ILE A 271 -1.61 18.36 -0.78
N PRO A 272 -1.18 19.21 -1.72
CA PRO A 272 -1.82 20.50 -1.97
C PRO A 272 -3.34 20.35 -2.15
N GLU A 273 -4.10 21.32 -1.63
CA GLU A 273 -5.57 21.37 -1.73
C GLU A 273 -6.33 20.19 -1.07
N THR A 274 -5.62 19.30 -0.37
CA THR A 274 -6.21 18.22 0.41
C THR A 274 -6.14 18.56 1.89
N LEU A 275 -7.28 18.51 2.58
CA LEU A 275 -7.32 18.70 4.03
C LEU A 275 -6.60 17.54 4.73
N GLU A 276 -5.75 17.89 5.69
CA GLU A 276 -5.11 16.92 6.56
C GLU A 276 -6.15 16.22 7.46
N PRO A 277 -5.99 14.90 7.74
CA PRO A 277 -6.76 14.24 8.77
C PRO A 277 -6.65 14.98 10.10
N LYS A 278 -7.77 15.10 10.83
CA LYS A 278 -7.74 15.70 12.18
C LYS A 278 -6.96 14.84 13.16
N TRP A 279 -7.03 13.51 12.99
CA TRP A 279 -6.43 12.52 13.88
C TRP A 279 -5.73 11.40 13.08
N PRO A 280 -4.66 10.81 13.63
CA PRO A 280 -3.95 11.29 14.82
C PRO A 280 -3.24 12.63 14.56
N SER A 281 -3.13 13.44 15.60
CA SER A 281 -2.43 14.73 15.58
C SER A 281 -1.02 14.52 16.14
N ILE A 282 -0.04 14.60 15.25
CA ILE A 282 1.37 14.37 15.57
C ILE A 282 2.14 15.67 15.39
N LYS A 283 2.70 16.20 16.47
CA LYS A 283 3.42 17.49 16.43
C LYS A 283 4.75 17.36 15.71
N ARG A 284 5.55 16.32 16.00
CA ARG A 284 6.86 16.08 15.38
C ARG A 284 7.02 14.62 14.98
N ILE A 285 7.58 14.38 13.80
CA ILE A 285 7.93 13.07 13.27
C ILE A 285 9.43 13.01 13.01
N VAL A 286 10.09 11.98 13.56
CA VAL A 286 11.48 11.63 13.29
C VAL A 286 11.52 10.31 12.53
N VAL A 287 12.29 10.23 11.43
CA VAL A 287 12.51 8.98 10.70
C VAL A 287 14.00 8.70 10.57
N THR A 288 14.46 7.52 11.02
CA THR A 288 15.90 7.29 11.23
C THR A 288 16.58 6.39 10.22
N ASP A 289 15.83 5.71 9.35
CA ASP A 289 16.41 4.79 8.38
C ASP A 289 15.53 4.57 7.13
N LEU A 290 16.12 4.01 6.08
CA LEU A 290 15.48 3.58 4.84
C LEU A 290 15.75 2.08 4.60
N THR A 291 14.70 1.34 4.28
CA THR A 291 14.80 -0.08 3.91
C THR A 291 15.56 -0.26 2.59
N LYS A 292 16.27 -1.39 2.43
CA LYS A 292 17.02 -1.69 1.20
C LYS A 292 16.09 -1.91 0.01
N GLU A 293 14.93 -2.52 0.28
CA GLU A 293 13.85 -2.83 -0.66
C GLU A 293 13.20 -1.56 -1.26
N SER A 294 13.50 -0.39 -0.71
CA SER A 294 13.07 0.89 -1.31
C SER A 294 13.92 1.32 -2.49
N HIS A 295 15.08 0.69 -2.70
CA HIS A 295 16.04 1.05 -3.76
C HIS A 295 16.36 2.56 -3.78
N GLY A 296 16.55 3.14 -2.59
CA GLY A 296 16.84 4.56 -2.42
C GLY A 296 15.65 5.51 -2.55
N ASN A 297 14.45 5.03 -2.91
CA ASN A 297 13.26 5.88 -3.01
C ASN A 297 12.70 6.23 -1.62
N ALA A 298 13.04 7.42 -1.13
CA ALA A 298 12.73 7.88 0.23
C ALA A 298 11.61 8.93 0.30
N VAL A 299 10.62 8.92 -0.60
CA VAL A 299 9.55 9.95 -0.63
C VAL A 299 8.74 10.11 0.66
N GLY A 300 8.81 9.17 1.61
CA GLY A 300 8.17 9.33 2.91
C GLY A 300 8.94 10.26 3.84
N MET A 301 10.18 10.64 3.49
CA MET A 301 10.99 11.59 4.26
C MET A 301 10.31 12.95 4.33
N GLY A 302 9.57 13.34 3.29
CA GLY A 302 8.87 14.61 3.28
C GLY A 302 7.77 14.68 4.33
N PHE A 303 7.30 13.56 4.91
CA PHE A 303 6.39 13.59 6.06
C PHE A 303 7.09 13.91 7.38
N ALA A 304 8.39 13.65 7.48
CA ALA A 304 9.18 13.86 8.68
C ALA A 304 9.46 15.35 8.91
N ASP A 305 9.70 15.70 10.16
CA ASP A 305 10.23 17.00 10.56
C ASP A 305 11.75 16.95 10.64
N ILE A 306 12.32 15.78 10.98
CA ILE A 306 13.76 15.52 11.06
C ILE A 306 14.04 14.09 10.58
N ILE A 307 15.09 13.92 9.78
CA ILE A 307 15.68 12.63 9.45
C ILE A 307 17.09 12.53 10.01
N THR A 308 17.66 11.32 10.03
CA THR A 308 19.07 11.11 10.38
C THR A 308 19.96 11.09 9.14
N LYS A 309 21.25 11.32 9.36
CA LYS A 309 22.31 11.15 8.36
C LYS A 309 22.30 9.74 7.76
N LYS A 310 22.07 8.72 8.60
CA LYS A 310 21.91 7.31 8.19
C LYS A 310 20.84 7.11 7.12
N LEU A 311 19.68 7.77 7.26
CA LEU A 311 18.62 7.74 6.25
C LEU A 311 19.06 8.52 5.01
N PHE A 312 19.57 9.75 5.21
CA PHE A 312 19.95 10.66 4.14
C PHE A 312 20.96 10.04 3.16
N GLU A 313 21.97 9.35 3.66
CA GLU A 313 23.01 8.70 2.85
C GLU A 313 22.49 7.54 1.97
N LYS A 314 21.29 7.02 2.26
CA LYS A 314 20.65 5.95 1.47
C LYS A 314 19.73 6.48 0.38
N ILE A 315 19.51 7.78 0.28
CA ILE A 315 18.55 8.37 -0.66
C ILE A 315 19.11 8.34 -2.08
N ASP A 316 18.34 7.80 -3.01
CA ASP A 316 18.51 8.04 -4.45
C ASP A 316 17.63 9.24 -4.84
N LEU A 317 18.27 10.40 -5.04
CA LEU A 317 17.58 11.64 -5.38
C LEU A 317 16.87 11.59 -6.74
N ARG A 318 17.37 10.79 -7.68
CA ARG A 318 16.73 10.62 -8.99
C ARG A 318 15.44 9.82 -8.83
N ALA A 319 15.48 8.73 -8.06
CA ALA A 319 14.29 7.93 -7.77
C ALA A 319 13.21 8.74 -7.02
N VAL A 320 13.62 9.61 -6.10
CA VAL A 320 12.71 10.56 -5.42
C VAL A 320 12.13 11.56 -6.43
N PHE A 321 12.95 12.19 -7.26
CA PHE A 321 12.54 13.19 -8.25
C PHE A 321 11.51 12.63 -9.23
N GLU A 322 11.78 11.46 -9.82
CA GLU A 322 10.87 10.80 -10.76
C GLU A 322 9.53 10.46 -10.09
N ASN A 323 9.55 10.02 -8.83
CA ASN A 323 8.33 9.66 -8.11
C ASN A 323 7.44 10.88 -7.81
N VAL A 324 8.02 11.96 -7.26
CA VAL A 324 7.23 13.13 -6.85
C VAL A 324 6.76 13.97 -8.02
N SER A 325 7.52 14.01 -9.12
CA SER A 325 7.11 14.68 -10.36
C SER A 325 5.95 13.94 -11.03
N THR A 326 6.03 12.61 -11.10
CA THR A 326 4.93 11.78 -11.64
C THR A 326 3.67 11.85 -10.77
N ALA A 327 3.83 11.85 -9.44
CA ALA A 327 2.71 11.91 -8.51
C ALA A 327 2.14 13.33 -8.34
N THR A 328 2.87 14.37 -8.77
CA THR A 328 2.56 15.80 -8.55
C THR A 328 2.60 16.27 -7.09
N PHE A 329 3.19 15.47 -6.17
CA PHE A 329 3.22 15.73 -4.73
C PHE A 329 4.61 16.14 -4.23
N LEU A 330 5.07 17.32 -4.68
CA LEU A 330 6.44 17.79 -4.44
C LEU A 330 6.81 17.95 -2.95
N GLU A 331 5.85 18.25 -2.08
CA GLU A 331 6.08 18.37 -0.63
C GLU A 331 6.70 17.10 -0.03
N ARG A 332 6.37 15.93 -0.57
CA ARG A 332 6.86 14.63 -0.09
C ARG A 332 8.33 14.39 -0.50
N GLY A 333 8.84 15.14 -1.48
CA GLY A 333 10.25 15.08 -1.91
C GLY A 333 11.19 16.04 -1.19
N LYS A 334 10.67 16.91 -0.29
CA LYS A 334 11.50 17.84 0.46
C LYS A 334 12.36 17.11 1.48
N ILE A 335 13.63 17.49 1.54
CA ILE A 335 14.57 16.98 2.54
C ILE A 335 14.41 17.81 3.82
N PRO A 336 14.02 17.20 4.96
CA PRO A 336 13.87 17.91 6.23
C PRO A 336 15.24 18.13 6.90
N LEU A 337 15.26 18.60 8.16
CA LEU A 337 16.50 18.71 8.92
C LEU A 337 17.19 17.34 9.03
N VAL A 338 18.51 17.32 8.84
CA VAL A 338 19.33 16.10 8.92
C VAL A 338 20.16 16.15 10.19
N ALA A 339 19.89 15.22 11.12
CA ALA A 339 20.64 15.07 12.36
C ALA A 339 21.70 13.97 12.23
N ASP A 340 22.85 14.11 12.89
CA ASP A 340 23.95 13.15 12.89
C ASP A 340 23.56 11.81 13.51
N THR A 341 22.74 11.82 14.57
CA THR A 341 22.31 10.63 15.30
C THR A 341 20.82 10.64 15.62
N SER A 342 20.26 9.46 15.87
CA SER A 342 18.87 9.32 16.31
C SER A 342 18.55 10.10 17.60
N ARG A 343 19.49 10.14 18.56
CA ARG A 343 19.39 10.93 19.79
C ARG A 343 19.28 12.43 19.50
N GLN A 344 20.19 12.96 18.68
CA GLN A 344 20.19 14.38 18.31
C GLN A 344 18.89 14.76 17.58
N ALA A 345 18.38 13.87 16.72
CA ALA A 345 17.10 14.07 16.04
C ALA A 345 15.94 14.21 17.04
N CYS A 346 15.84 13.30 18.00
CA CYS A 346 14.78 13.31 19.01
C CYS A 346 14.87 14.52 19.96
N GLU A 347 16.07 14.86 20.42
CA GLU A 347 16.29 16.04 21.26
C GLU A 347 15.94 17.34 20.54
N THR A 348 16.27 17.44 19.25
CA THR A 348 15.91 18.59 18.41
C THR A 348 14.41 18.67 18.19
N ALA A 349 13.75 17.54 17.91
CA ALA A 349 12.30 17.47 17.76
C ALA A 349 11.59 17.93 19.04
N LEU A 350 12.00 17.42 20.20
CA LEU A 350 11.43 17.80 21.49
C LEU A 350 11.65 19.27 21.83
N ARG A 351 12.86 19.81 21.58
CA ARG A 351 13.15 21.24 21.77
C ARG A 351 12.25 22.12 20.90
N SER A 352 11.96 21.69 19.66
CA SER A 352 11.13 22.42 18.71
C SER A 352 9.63 22.46 19.08
N LEU A 353 9.21 21.77 20.14
CA LEU A 353 7.83 21.84 20.65
C LEU A 353 7.52 23.16 21.38
N GLY A 354 8.55 23.93 21.78
CA GLY A 354 8.36 25.24 22.41
C GLY A 354 7.78 25.19 23.83
N LEU A 355 7.94 24.07 24.54
CA LEU A 355 7.33 23.85 25.87
C LEU A 355 8.16 24.41 27.05
N GLY A 356 9.27 25.10 26.79
CA GLY A 356 10.21 25.52 27.84
C GLY A 356 10.93 24.32 28.46
N LYS A 357 10.96 24.22 29.80
CA LYS A 357 11.56 23.08 30.50
C LYS A 357 10.71 21.83 30.28
N ILE A 358 11.27 20.85 29.58
CA ILE A 358 10.58 19.61 29.23
C ILE A 358 10.34 18.77 30.49
N ASP A 359 9.06 18.51 30.80
CA ASP A 359 8.64 17.49 31.76
C ASP A 359 8.40 16.16 31.04
N TYR A 360 9.42 15.30 31.00
CA TYR A 360 9.36 13.99 30.36
C TYR A 360 8.24 13.07 30.88
N LYS A 361 7.66 13.34 32.06
CA LYS A 361 6.51 12.58 32.56
C LYS A 361 5.20 12.90 31.84
N LYS A 362 5.13 14.05 31.17
CA LYS A 362 3.96 14.55 30.44
C LYS A 362 4.07 14.44 28.93
N ILE A 363 5.30 14.39 28.39
CA ILE A 363 5.51 14.28 26.94
C ILE A 363 4.95 12.96 26.42
N ARG A 364 4.22 13.05 25.30
CA ARG A 364 3.56 11.94 24.63
C ARG A 364 4.44 11.45 23.47
N ILE A 365 5.26 10.44 23.73
CA ILE A 365 6.18 9.84 22.75
C ILE A 365 5.72 8.44 22.37
N ILE A 366 5.67 8.17 21.07
CA ILE A 366 5.60 6.82 20.50
C ILE A 366 6.84 6.58 19.65
N TYR A 367 7.41 5.38 19.78
CA TYR A 367 8.47 4.89 18.92
C TYR A 367 8.05 3.55 18.31
N ILE A 368 8.02 3.50 16.98
CA ILE A 368 7.62 2.35 16.18
C ILE A 368 8.77 1.89 15.29
N LEU A 369 8.76 0.61 14.92
CA LEU A 369 9.67 0.10 13.89
C LEU A 369 9.37 0.78 12.56
N ASP A 370 8.13 0.66 12.10
CA ASP A 370 7.61 1.29 10.89
C ASP A 370 6.07 1.36 10.93
N THR A 371 5.45 1.98 9.92
CA THR A 371 3.98 2.15 9.88
C THR A 371 3.21 0.90 9.45
N LEU A 372 3.88 -0.20 9.13
CA LEU A 372 3.25 -1.47 8.81
C LEU A 372 3.15 -2.36 10.06
N HIS A 373 4.21 -2.38 10.88
CA HIS A 373 4.31 -3.22 12.07
C HIS A 373 4.02 -2.40 13.34
N LEU A 374 2.74 -2.34 13.73
CA LEU A 374 2.27 -1.56 14.89
C LEU A 374 1.89 -2.42 16.12
N SER A 375 2.02 -3.74 16.04
CA SER A 375 1.68 -4.64 17.15
C SER A 375 2.63 -4.51 18.32
N GLU A 376 3.90 -4.15 18.10
CA GLU A 376 4.87 -3.86 19.15
C GLU A 376 5.38 -2.43 19.00
N ILE A 377 5.21 -1.63 20.05
CA ILE A 377 5.64 -0.23 20.07
C ILE A 377 6.30 0.14 21.40
N TYR A 378 7.06 1.21 21.39
CA TYR A 378 7.57 1.85 22.60
C TYR A 378 6.74 3.10 22.90
N VAL A 379 6.34 3.27 24.16
CA VAL A 379 5.52 4.39 24.60
C VAL A 379 6.11 5.09 25.82
N SER A 380 5.97 6.42 25.84
CA SER A 380 6.25 7.24 27.02
C SER A 380 5.38 6.86 28.22
N SER A 381 5.79 7.25 29.43
CA SER A 381 4.99 7.05 30.63
C SER A 381 3.62 7.72 30.57
N ALA A 382 3.50 8.85 29.84
CA ALA A 382 2.24 9.56 29.65
C ALA A 382 1.24 8.72 28.84
N ILE A 383 1.68 8.20 27.69
CA ILE A 383 0.85 7.34 26.83
C ILE A 383 0.57 6.00 27.53
N PHE A 384 1.56 5.37 28.17
CA PHE A 384 1.36 4.09 28.83
C PHE A 384 0.24 4.15 29.89
N LYS A 385 0.17 5.22 30.69
CA LYS A 385 -0.90 5.40 31.69
C LYS A 385 -2.30 5.41 31.08
N GLU A 386 -2.45 5.94 29.87
CA GLU A 386 -3.71 6.03 29.14
C GLU A 386 -4.12 4.68 28.53
N ILE A 387 -3.15 3.93 27.99
CA ILE A 387 -3.44 2.72 27.21
C ILE A 387 -3.22 1.41 27.99
N LYS A 388 -2.72 1.45 29.24
CA LYS A 388 -2.33 0.26 30.02
C LYS A 388 -3.40 -0.84 30.15
N SER A 389 -4.69 -0.51 30.01
CA SER A 389 -5.78 -1.49 30.05
C SER A 389 -6.07 -2.16 28.70
N LYS A 390 -5.46 -1.68 27.62
CA LYS A 390 -5.67 -2.12 26.24
C LYS A 390 -4.43 -2.75 25.61
N VAL A 391 -3.31 -2.79 26.33
CA VAL A 391 -2.02 -3.30 25.84
C VAL A 391 -1.38 -4.24 26.85
N ARG A 392 -0.54 -5.15 26.37
CA ARG A 392 0.32 -5.98 27.22
C ARG A 392 1.67 -5.29 27.39
N LEU A 393 2.13 -5.12 28.63
CA LEU A 393 3.48 -4.61 28.90
C LEU A 393 4.51 -5.72 28.64
N ILE A 394 5.48 -5.44 27.77
CA ILE A 394 6.60 -6.36 27.48
C ILE A 394 7.82 -5.98 28.31
N LEU A 395 8.26 -4.72 28.21
CA LEU A 395 9.41 -4.18 28.95
C LEU A 395 9.08 -2.79 29.48
N LYS A 396 9.57 -2.46 30.67
CA LYS A 396 9.33 -1.17 31.32
C LYS A 396 10.60 -0.33 31.36
N ASP A 397 10.48 0.96 31.07
CA ASP A 397 11.54 1.97 31.22
C ASP A 397 12.88 1.61 30.53
N VAL A 398 12.80 1.12 29.30
CA VAL A 398 13.93 0.75 28.43
C VAL A 398 14.61 1.99 27.87
N GLU A 399 15.94 2.07 27.98
CA GLU A 399 16.73 3.10 27.30
C GLU A 399 16.79 2.77 25.80
N ILE A 400 16.21 3.64 24.98
CA ILE A 400 16.02 3.39 23.53
C ILE A 400 17.20 3.78 22.65
N PHE A 401 18.25 4.37 23.24
CA PHE A 401 19.47 4.78 22.55
C PHE A 401 20.65 4.00 23.07
N ASP A 402 21.53 3.57 22.16
CA ASP A 402 22.85 3.05 22.52
C ASP A 402 23.84 4.18 22.89
N GLN A 403 25.10 3.80 23.12
CA GLN A 403 26.18 4.71 23.50
C GLN A 403 26.54 5.67 22.35
N GLN A 404 26.32 5.27 21.10
CA GLN A 404 26.53 6.10 19.91
C GLN A 404 25.35 7.03 19.65
N GLY A 405 24.25 6.89 20.40
CA GLY A 405 23.04 7.69 20.22
C GLY A 405 22.12 7.18 19.12
N GLU A 406 22.31 5.94 18.68
CA GLU A 406 21.43 5.28 17.71
C GLU A 406 20.32 4.48 18.39
N LEU A 407 19.20 4.32 17.70
CA LEU A 407 18.09 3.51 18.19
C LEU A 407 18.51 2.03 18.33
N ASN A 408 18.03 1.38 19.39
CA ASN A 408 18.30 -0.03 19.69
C ASN A 408 17.04 -0.83 20.06
N GLY A 409 15.84 -0.25 19.94
CA GLY A 409 14.62 -0.85 20.48
C GLY A 409 14.09 -2.06 19.70
N PHE A 410 14.35 -2.16 18.40
CA PHE A 410 13.87 -3.26 17.55
C PHE A 410 15.00 -4.12 16.97
N LYS A 411 16.23 -3.99 17.51
CA LYS A 411 17.33 -4.90 17.18
C LYS A 411 17.10 -6.22 17.93
N ASN A 412 16.91 -7.31 17.19
CA ASN A 412 16.90 -8.67 17.74
C ASN A 412 18.29 -9.06 18.27
#